data_AF-A0A0P7WC70-F1
#
_entry.id   AF-A0A0P7WC70-F1
#
_cell.length_a   1.000
_cell.length_b   1.000
_cell.length_c   1.000
_cell.angle_alpha   90.00
_cell.angle_beta   90.00
_cell.angle_gamma   90.00
#
_symmetry.space_group_name_H-M   'P 1'
#
loop_
_entity.id
_entity.type
_entity.pdbx_description
1 polymer ?
#
loop_
_entity_poly.entity_id
_entity_poly.type
_entity_poly.pdbx_seq_one_letter_code
_entity_poly.pdbx_strand_id
1 'polypeptide(L)'
;IQFSFTTIFVAAFPLAPFLALVNNIFEIRLDAIKMVSLERRLVPKKTNNIGKPGVWKYAGGVWTNVLEAIGVLAVIANGLVIGISSDFIPRLVYLYRYGPCANGTVTGISCMTGYINNTLSTVRVNDEGVKNDFSANQLITHNGFNVTHCSYKDYRDDEDYSLTSQFWLILAVRFAFVILFEHVVVICKFIVAWFVPDCPIQVKNYRLADKLKRLKEELSLFKERSERWGRSTEV
;
A
#
# COMPACT_ATOMS: atom_id res chain seq x y z
N ILE A 1 4.19 13.32 1.81
CA ILE A 1 3.76 12.85 3.16
C ILE A 1 2.30 12.41 3.16
N GLN A 2 1.35 13.25 2.74
CA GLN A 2 -0.06 12.86 2.68
C GLN A 2 -0.31 11.60 1.82
N PHE A 3 0.33 11.53 0.65
CA PHE A 3 0.31 10.33 -0.20
C PHE A 3 0.83 9.07 0.52
N SER A 4 1.85 9.19 1.36
CA SER A 4 2.38 8.06 2.12
C SER A 4 1.36 7.58 3.16
N PHE A 5 0.72 8.49 3.88
CA PHE A 5 -0.31 8.14 4.86
C PHE A 5 -1.51 7.44 4.22
N THR A 6 -1.96 7.92 3.06
CA THR A 6 -3.12 7.32 2.37
C THR A 6 -2.82 5.96 1.75
N THR A 7 -1.56 5.65 1.43
CA THR A 7 -1.19 4.40 0.75
C THR A 7 -0.70 3.34 1.72
N ILE A 8 0.11 3.69 2.72
CA ILE A 8 0.74 2.75 3.66
C ILE A 8 -0.27 2.17 4.67
N PHE A 9 -1.26 2.97 5.09
CA PHE A 9 -2.18 2.60 6.18
C PHE A 9 -3.62 2.35 5.72
N VAL A 10 -3.85 2.21 4.42
CA VAL A 10 -5.20 2.05 3.87
C VAL A 10 -5.88 0.77 4.35
N ALA A 11 -5.11 -0.30 4.58
CA ALA A 11 -5.65 -1.57 5.11
C ALA A 11 -6.16 -1.43 6.54
N ALA A 12 -5.58 -0.53 7.35
CA ALA A 12 -6.01 -0.28 8.72
C ALA A 12 -7.14 0.76 8.79
N PHE A 13 -7.10 1.78 7.93
CA PHE A 13 -8.07 2.87 7.94
C PHE A 13 -8.58 3.18 6.52
N PRO A 14 -9.72 2.59 6.10
CA PRO A 14 -10.22 2.73 4.73
C PRO A 14 -10.72 4.15 4.40
N LEU A 15 -10.97 5.00 5.40
CA LEU A 15 -11.42 6.39 5.23
C LEU A 15 -10.27 7.38 4.97
N ALA A 16 -9.00 6.94 5.00
CA ALA A 16 -7.84 7.81 4.77
C ALA A 16 -7.90 8.58 3.43
N PRO A 17 -8.27 7.97 2.29
CA PRO A 17 -8.35 8.67 1.01
C PRO A 17 -9.41 9.77 0.99
N PHE A 18 -10.52 9.57 1.70
CA PHE A 18 -11.58 10.57 1.81
C PHE A 18 -11.10 11.80 2.58
N LEU A 19 -10.45 11.61 3.73
CA LEU A 19 -9.87 12.72 4.49
C LEU A 19 -8.80 13.47 3.70
N ALA A 20 -7.99 12.73 2.94
CA ALA A 20 -7.01 13.34 2.06
C ALA A 20 -7.65 14.16 0.93
N LEU A 21 -8.78 13.72 0.37
CA LEU A 21 -9.52 14.48 -0.62
C LEU A 21 -10.03 15.81 -0.04
N VAL A 22 -10.64 15.77 1.14
CA VAL A 22 -11.12 16.96 1.84
C VAL A 22 -9.97 17.93 2.13
N ASN A 23 -8.84 17.41 2.62
CA ASN A 23 -7.64 18.23 2.85
C ASN A 23 -7.15 18.89 1.54
N ASN A 24 -7.05 18.12 0.44
CA ASN A 24 -6.62 18.64 -0.85
C ASN A 24 -7.55 19.75 -1.39
N ILE A 25 -8.86 19.67 -1.16
CA ILE A 25 -9.82 20.70 -1.59
C ILE A 25 -9.52 22.03 -0.87
N PHE A 26 -9.30 21.99 0.44
CA PHE A 26 -8.93 23.18 1.21
C PHE A 26 -7.53 23.68 0.87
N GLU A 27 -6.56 22.77 0.71
CA GLU A 27 -5.16 23.07 0.40
C GLU A 27 -5.03 23.83 -0.93
N ILE A 28 -5.72 23.41 -1.99
CA ILE A 28 -5.72 24.12 -3.28
C ILE A 28 -6.20 25.58 -3.12
N ARG A 29 -7.21 25.83 -2.27
CA ARG A 29 -7.73 27.18 -2.05
C ARG A 29 -6.78 28.02 -1.21
N LEU A 30 -6.23 27.44 -0.14
CA LEU A 30 -5.29 28.12 0.74
C LEU A 30 -3.99 28.47 0.00
N ASP A 31 -3.46 27.56 -0.81
CA ASP A 31 -2.27 27.80 -1.63
C ASP A 31 -2.52 28.87 -2.69
N ALA A 32 -3.70 28.90 -3.32
CA ALA A 32 -4.05 29.97 -4.25
C ALA A 32 -4.11 31.35 -3.56
N ILE A 33 -4.73 31.44 -2.38
CA ILE A 33 -4.76 32.68 -1.59
C ILE A 33 -3.35 33.10 -1.21
N LYS A 34 -2.51 32.15 -0.79
CA LYS A 34 -1.13 32.40 -0.40
C LYS A 34 -0.29 32.95 -1.57
N MET A 35 -0.39 32.33 -2.74
CA MET A 35 0.35 32.75 -3.93
C MET A 35 -0.11 34.11 -4.48
N VAL A 36 -1.39 34.46 -4.33
CA VAL A 36 -1.95 35.71 -4.86
C VAL A 36 -1.80 36.87 -3.89
N SER A 37 -2.03 36.63 -2.59
CA SER A 37 -2.19 37.69 -1.58
C SER A 37 -1.04 37.78 -0.57
N LEU A 38 -0.30 36.68 -0.33
CA LEU A 38 0.69 36.63 0.75
C LEU A 38 2.14 36.56 0.26
N GLU A 39 2.37 36.15 -0.99
CA GLU A 39 3.72 36.00 -1.56
C GLU A 39 3.99 37.00 -2.69
N ARG A 40 5.27 37.39 -2.84
CA ARG A 40 5.72 38.21 -3.97
C ARG A 40 5.73 37.36 -5.23
N ARG A 41 5.31 37.94 -6.36
CA ARG A 41 5.26 37.28 -7.67
C ARG A 41 6.56 36.55 -8.01
N LEU A 42 6.46 35.23 -8.17
CA LEU A 42 7.55 34.37 -8.59
C LEU A 42 7.91 34.63 -10.07
N VAL A 43 9.20 34.54 -10.41
CA VAL A 43 9.67 34.62 -11.80
C VAL A 43 9.36 33.30 -12.50
N PRO A 44 8.63 33.30 -13.63
CA PRO A 44 8.24 32.07 -14.31
C PRO A 44 9.47 31.34 -14.87
N LYS A 45 9.69 30.11 -14.41
CA LYS A 45 10.72 29.21 -14.93
C LYS A 45 10.06 28.11 -15.74
N LYS A 46 10.34 28.03 -17.05
CA LYS A 46 9.88 26.91 -17.88
C LYS A 46 10.58 25.62 -17.43
N THR A 47 9.78 24.64 -17.03
CA THR A 47 10.25 23.28 -16.78
C THR A 47 9.35 22.36 -17.59
N ASN A 48 9.93 21.50 -18.43
CA ASN A 48 9.14 20.60 -19.28
C ASN A 48 8.58 19.42 -18.49
N ASN A 49 9.12 19.16 -17.29
CA ASN A 49 8.72 18.19 -16.28
C ASN A 49 9.24 18.71 -14.92
N ILE A 50 8.89 18.04 -13.81
CA ILE A 50 9.56 18.16 -12.50
C ILE A 50 11.07 17.75 -12.51
N GLY A 51 11.68 17.57 -13.68
CA GLY A 51 13.11 17.24 -13.89
C GLY A 51 13.59 17.58 -15.31
N LYS A 52 14.90 17.83 -15.46
CA LYS A 52 15.61 18.38 -16.64
C LYS A 52 15.30 17.74 -18.01
N PRO A 53 15.44 18.49 -19.14
CA PRO A 53 15.23 17.96 -20.49
C PRO A 53 16.47 17.20 -20.99
N GLY A 54 16.31 15.94 -21.46
CA GLY A 54 17.34 15.26 -22.26
C GLY A 54 17.45 13.73 -22.15
N VAL A 55 16.92 13.08 -21.12
CA VAL A 55 17.06 11.61 -20.97
C VAL A 55 15.74 10.99 -20.53
N TRP A 56 15.01 10.41 -21.49
CA TRP A 56 13.72 9.74 -21.27
C TRP A 56 13.85 8.41 -20.51
N LYS A 57 15.08 7.96 -20.22
CA LYS A 57 15.34 6.76 -19.41
C LYS A 57 15.36 7.05 -17.89
N TYR A 58 15.30 8.33 -17.49
CA TYR A 58 15.19 8.81 -16.11
C TYR A 58 14.04 9.82 -15.95
N ALA A 59 12.93 9.62 -16.67
CA ALA A 59 11.89 10.63 -16.95
C ALA A 59 11.02 11.08 -15.76
N GLY A 60 11.36 10.67 -14.54
CA GLY A 60 10.68 11.09 -13.32
C GLY A 60 11.58 12.01 -12.49
N GLY A 61 11.16 13.24 -12.19
CA GLY A 61 11.93 14.07 -11.25
C GLY A 61 11.98 13.42 -9.86
N VAL A 62 12.86 13.90 -8.96
CA VAL A 62 13.14 13.25 -7.66
C VAL A 62 11.88 12.79 -6.92
N TRP A 63 10.80 13.57 -6.98
CA TRP A 63 9.51 13.25 -6.37
C TRP A 63 8.81 12.00 -6.93
N THR A 64 8.89 11.70 -8.23
CA THR A 64 8.28 10.47 -8.77
C THR A 64 9.02 9.23 -8.29
N ASN A 65 10.34 9.29 -8.17
CA ASN A 65 11.14 8.19 -7.61
C ASN A 65 10.78 7.97 -6.12
N VAL A 66 10.56 9.07 -5.38
CA VAL A 66 10.07 9.00 -4.00
C VAL A 66 8.67 8.39 -3.92
N LEU A 67 7.74 8.81 -4.79
CA LEU A 67 6.38 8.25 -4.84
C LEU A 67 6.39 6.77 -5.22
N GLU A 68 7.27 6.36 -6.13
CA GLU A 68 7.45 4.96 -6.50
C GLU A 68 7.99 4.13 -5.33
N ALA A 69 9.01 4.61 -4.62
CA ALA A 69 9.54 3.96 -3.44
C ALA A 69 8.49 3.83 -2.33
N ILE A 70 7.72 4.89 -2.08
CA ILE A 70 6.57 4.85 -1.14
C ILE A 70 5.54 3.84 -1.60
N GLY A 71 5.28 3.72 -2.92
CA GLY A 71 4.37 2.73 -3.47
C GLY A 71 4.81 1.29 -3.17
N VAL A 72 6.10 0.98 -3.29
CA VAL A 72 6.63 -0.36 -2.93
C VAL A 72 6.53 -0.59 -1.42
N LEU A 73 6.93 0.38 -0.60
CA LEU A 73 6.82 0.29 0.86
C LEU A 73 5.37 0.11 1.32
N ALA A 74 4.41 0.74 0.64
CA ALA A 74 2.99 0.61 0.94
C ALA A 74 2.49 -0.82 0.72
N VAL A 75 2.96 -1.54 -0.31
CA VAL A 75 2.58 -2.94 -0.53
C VAL A 75 3.04 -3.81 0.65
N ILE A 76 4.31 -3.66 1.05
CA ILE A 76 4.90 -4.41 2.16
C ILE A 76 4.16 -4.10 3.47
N ALA A 77 3.94 -2.82 3.77
CA ALA A 77 3.28 -2.40 5.00
C ALA A 77 1.83 -2.90 5.09
N ASN A 78 1.04 -2.78 4.02
CA ASN A 78 -0.33 -3.29 4.02
C ASN A 78 -0.36 -4.82 4.13
N GLY A 79 0.57 -5.52 3.48
CA GLY A 79 0.72 -6.97 3.61
C GLY A 79 1.00 -7.39 5.05
N LEU A 80 1.90 -6.69 5.75
CA LEU A 80 2.19 -6.92 7.17
C LEU A 80 1.01 -6.58 8.08
N VAL A 81 0.30 -5.48 7.84
CA VAL A 81 -0.91 -5.10 8.61
C VAL A 81 -1.98 -6.19 8.49
N ILE A 82 -2.24 -6.68 7.28
CA ILE A 82 -3.25 -7.74 7.06
C ILE A 82 -2.75 -9.09 7.59
N GLY A 83 -1.50 -9.46 7.32
CA GLY A 83 -0.98 -10.79 7.69
C GLY A 83 -0.67 -10.94 9.17
N ILE A 84 0.02 -9.97 9.76
CA ILE A 84 0.58 -10.07 11.12
C ILE A 84 -0.36 -9.45 12.16
N SER A 85 -0.79 -8.21 11.94
CA SER A 85 -1.55 -7.45 12.93
C SER A 85 -3.04 -7.84 12.98
N SER A 86 -3.60 -8.29 11.86
CA SER A 86 -5.03 -8.64 11.81
C SER A 86 -5.30 -10.07 12.29
N ASP A 87 -6.54 -10.30 12.75
CA ASP A 87 -7.06 -11.63 13.07
C ASP A 87 -7.56 -12.39 11.83
N PHE A 88 -7.28 -11.90 10.61
CA PHE A 88 -7.71 -12.57 9.38
C PHE A 88 -7.10 -13.96 9.25
N ILE A 89 -5.78 -14.09 9.37
CA ILE A 89 -5.07 -15.37 9.18
C ILE A 89 -5.46 -16.41 10.24
N PRO A 90 -5.44 -16.10 11.56
CA PRO A 90 -5.83 -17.09 12.56
C PRO A 90 -7.29 -17.55 12.42
N ARG A 91 -8.22 -16.65 12.06
CA ARG A 91 -9.62 -17.01 11.79
C ARG A 91 -9.73 -17.95 10.58
N LEU A 92 -8.94 -17.71 9.53
CA LEU A 92 -8.90 -18.56 8.34
C LEU A 92 -8.36 -19.95 8.66
N VAL A 93 -7.25 -20.03 9.40
CA VAL A 93 -6.66 -21.31 9.83
C VAL A 93 -7.65 -22.07 10.71
N TYR A 94 -8.31 -21.40 11.66
CA TYR A 94 -9.34 -22.01 12.49
C TYR A 94 -10.47 -22.58 11.62
N LEU A 95 -11.05 -21.76 10.73
CA LEU A 95 -12.15 -22.16 9.86
C LEU A 95 -11.87 -23.46 9.09
N TYR A 96 -10.68 -23.58 8.50
CA TYR A 96 -10.35 -24.72 7.64
C TYR A 96 -9.75 -25.93 8.37
N ARG A 97 -9.16 -25.76 9.58
CA ARG A 97 -8.41 -26.85 10.24
C ARG A 97 -8.94 -27.30 11.59
N TYR A 98 -9.53 -26.38 12.36
CA TYR A 98 -9.90 -26.60 13.78
C TYR A 98 -11.38 -26.35 14.08
N GLY A 99 -12.07 -25.59 13.23
CA GLY A 99 -13.46 -25.23 13.41
C GLY A 99 -14.41 -26.38 13.08
N PRO A 100 -15.68 -26.28 13.51
CA PRO A 100 -16.69 -27.31 13.29
C PRO A 100 -16.95 -27.62 11.80
N CYS A 101 -16.65 -26.66 10.92
CA CYS A 101 -16.80 -26.82 9.47
C CYS A 101 -15.62 -27.51 8.79
N ALA A 102 -14.49 -27.72 9.47
CA ALA A 102 -13.31 -28.37 8.88
C ALA A 102 -13.59 -29.83 8.47
N ASN A 103 -14.42 -30.54 9.25
CA ASN A 103 -14.75 -31.95 9.01
C ASN A 103 -16.07 -32.14 8.23
N GLY A 104 -16.79 -31.06 7.88
CA GLY A 104 -18.03 -31.12 7.09
C GLY A 104 -19.22 -31.84 7.74
N THR A 105 -19.11 -32.24 9.01
CA THR A 105 -20.09 -33.11 9.69
C THR A 105 -21.23 -32.36 10.37
N VAL A 106 -21.12 -31.04 10.57
CA VAL A 106 -22.08 -30.26 11.35
C VAL A 106 -22.84 -29.29 10.44
N THR A 107 -24.13 -29.57 10.22
CA THR A 107 -25.05 -28.67 9.53
C THR A 107 -25.89 -27.92 10.58
N GLY A 108 -25.85 -26.58 10.57
CA GLY A 108 -26.68 -25.73 11.45
C GLY A 108 -25.94 -24.91 12.52
N ILE A 109 -24.61 -24.96 12.59
CA ILE A 109 -23.80 -24.12 13.51
C ILE A 109 -22.89 -23.19 12.69
N SER A 110 -22.74 -21.94 13.13
CA SER A 110 -21.76 -21.01 12.52
C SER A 110 -20.35 -21.58 12.61
N CYS A 111 -19.60 -21.55 11.51
CA CYS A 111 -18.25 -22.11 11.45
C CYS A 111 -17.23 -21.46 12.40
N MET A 112 -17.55 -20.29 12.95
CA MET A 112 -16.72 -19.55 13.89
C MET A 112 -17.11 -19.77 15.36
N THR A 113 -18.10 -20.62 15.63
CA THR A 113 -18.48 -20.99 17.00
C THR A 113 -17.31 -21.68 17.69
N GLY A 114 -16.93 -21.20 18.87
CA GLY A 114 -15.80 -21.74 19.64
C GLY A 114 -14.43 -21.14 19.28
N TYR A 115 -14.36 -20.21 18.31
CA TYR A 115 -13.10 -19.55 17.94
C TYR A 115 -12.43 -18.87 19.14
N ILE A 116 -13.17 -18.06 19.91
CA ILE A 116 -12.61 -17.34 21.06
C ILE A 116 -12.03 -18.32 22.08
N ASN A 117 -12.75 -19.38 22.44
CA ASN A 117 -12.27 -20.38 23.39
C ASN A 117 -11.02 -21.13 22.87
N ASN A 118 -10.91 -21.37 21.57
CA ASN A 118 -9.72 -22.00 20.98
C ASN A 118 -8.52 -21.05 20.88
N THR A 119 -8.74 -19.74 20.82
CA THR A 119 -7.66 -18.74 20.74
C THR A 119 -7.14 -18.25 22.08
N LEU A 120 -7.78 -18.68 23.17
CA LEU A 120 -7.41 -18.30 24.52
C LEU A 120 -6.61 -19.43 25.16
N SER A 121 -5.47 -19.10 25.73
CA SER A 121 -4.74 -19.99 26.64
C SER A 121 -5.07 -19.62 28.08
N THR A 122 -5.12 -20.59 28.98
CA THR A 122 -5.39 -20.33 30.39
C THR A 122 -4.11 -20.42 31.22
N VAL A 123 -4.01 -19.60 32.26
CA VAL A 123 -2.92 -19.66 33.24
C VAL A 123 -3.48 -19.71 34.64
N ARG A 124 -2.92 -20.58 35.47
CA ARG A 124 -3.21 -20.63 36.90
C ARG A 124 -2.45 -19.51 37.61
N VAL A 125 -3.19 -18.69 38.35
CA VAL A 125 -2.61 -17.53 39.06
C VAL A 125 -1.59 -17.95 40.14
N ASN A 126 -1.72 -19.16 40.67
CA ASN A 126 -0.85 -19.66 41.74
C ASN A 126 0.48 -20.24 41.23
N ASP A 127 0.71 -20.28 39.92
CA ASP A 127 1.94 -20.86 39.37
C ASP A 127 3.14 -19.96 39.64
N GLU A 128 4.29 -20.58 39.93
CA GLU A 128 5.50 -19.88 40.40
C GLU A 128 5.96 -18.78 39.44
N GLY A 129 5.76 -18.98 38.14
CA GLY A 129 6.15 -18.01 37.11
C GLY A 129 5.31 -16.74 37.05
N VAL A 130 4.11 -16.73 37.65
CA VAL A 130 3.13 -15.63 37.50
C VAL A 130 2.59 -15.14 38.84
N LYS A 131 2.75 -15.92 39.91
CA LYS A 131 2.27 -15.59 41.27
C LYS A 131 2.72 -14.21 41.77
N ASN A 132 3.90 -13.75 41.34
CA ASN A 132 4.45 -12.44 41.73
C ASN A 132 3.99 -11.28 40.84
N ASP A 133 3.35 -11.55 39.71
CA ASP A 133 2.90 -10.52 38.76
C ASP A 133 1.57 -9.88 39.17
N PHE A 134 0.80 -10.54 40.05
CA PHE A 134 -0.52 -10.10 40.49
C PHE A 134 -0.54 -9.73 41.98
N SER A 135 -1.13 -8.56 42.29
CA SER A 135 -1.41 -8.18 43.67
C SER A 135 -2.69 -8.85 44.18
N ALA A 136 -2.77 -9.13 45.49
CA ALA A 136 -3.94 -9.77 46.11
C ALA A 136 -5.26 -9.01 45.86
N ASN A 137 -5.19 -7.68 45.75
CA ASN A 137 -6.36 -6.84 45.46
C ASN A 137 -6.84 -6.94 44.00
N GLN A 138 -5.96 -7.34 43.06
CA GLN A 138 -6.31 -7.54 41.64
C GLN A 138 -6.93 -8.90 41.37
N LEU A 139 -6.74 -9.86 42.28
CA LEU A 139 -7.26 -11.23 42.18
C LEU A 139 -8.64 -11.39 42.79
N ILE A 140 -9.23 -10.30 43.29
CA ILE A 140 -10.58 -10.26 43.82
C ILE A 140 -11.47 -9.59 42.77
N THR A 141 -12.46 -10.34 42.29
CA THR A 141 -13.48 -9.79 41.39
C THR A 141 -14.33 -8.75 42.12
N HIS A 142 -15.02 -7.87 41.38
CA HIS A 142 -15.98 -6.92 41.95
C HIS A 142 -17.06 -7.60 42.83
N ASN A 143 -17.30 -8.89 42.63
CA ASN A 143 -18.26 -9.69 43.37
C ASN A 143 -17.64 -10.40 44.61
N GLY A 144 -16.38 -10.12 44.95
CA GLY A 144 -15.69 -10.67 46.11
C GLY A 144 -15.15 -12.10 45.93
N PHE A 145 -15.22 -12.67 44.73
CA PHE A 145 -14.67 -14.01 44.45
C PHE A 145 -13.20 -13.93 44.06
N ASN A 146 -12.42 -14.91 44.53
CA ASN A 146 -11.01 -15.09 44.19
C ASN A 146 -10.86 -15.72 42.80
N VAL A 147 -10.05 -15.08 41.95
CA VAL A 147 -9.71 -15.57 40.60
C VAL A 147 -8.64 -16.65 40.69
N THR A 148 -8.93 -17.84 40.15
CA THR A 148 -7.99 -18.98 40.10
C THR A 148 -7.32 -19.13 38.75
N HIS A 149 -8.02 -18.79 37.67
CA HIS A 149 -7.55 -18.87 36.29
C HIS A 149 -7.76 -17.55 35.55
N CYS A 150 -6.77 -17.17 34.74
CA CYS A 150 -6.85 -16.04 33.82
C CYS A 150 -6.65 -16.54 32.39
N SER A 151 -7.41 -16.00 31.44
CA SER A 151 -7.26 -16.33 30.02
C SER A 151 -6.57 -15.18 29.29
N TYR A 152 -5.59 -15.50 28.44
CA TYR A 152 -4.89 -14.53 27.61
C TYR A 152 -4.83 -15.03 26.17
N LYS A 153 -4.66 -14.09 25.23
CA LYS A 153 -4.64 -14.40 23.80
C LYS A 153 -3.25 -14.90 23.41
N ASP A 154 -3.07 -16.21 23.41
CA ASP A 154 -1.90 -16.91 22.90
C ASP A 154 -2.26 -18.36 22.53
N TYR A 155 -1.35 -19.06 21.85
CA TYR A 155 -1.50 -20.48 21.46
C TYR A 155 -0.52 -21.35 22.25
N ARG A 156 -0.69 -21.38 23.56
CA ARG A 156 0.13 -22.15 24.50
C ARG A 156 -0.64 -23.32 25.08
N ASP A 157 0.11 -24.31 25.53
CA ASP A 157 -0.45 -25.46 26.22
C ASP A 157 -0.83 -25.08 27.67
N ASP A 158 -1.93 -25.66 28.18
CA ASP A 158 -2.48 -25.31 29.51
C ASP A 158 -1.71 -25.97 30.68
N GLU A 159 -0.89 -26.98 30.40
CA GLU A 159 -0.09 -27.70 31.41
C GLU A 159 1.34 -27.16 31.47
N ASP A 160 2.06 -27.20 30.35
CA ASP A 160 3.48 -26.85 30.30
C ASP A 160 3.77 -25.41 29.88
N TYR A 161 2.74 -24.62 29.55
CA TYR A 161 2.85 -23.23 29.03
C TYR A 161 3.74 -23.07 27.79
N SER A 162 4.08 -24.18 27.14
CA SER A 162 4.92 -24.25 25.95
C SER A 162 4.13 -23.86 24.70
N LEU A 163 4.84 -23.44 23.65
CA LEU A 163 4.20 -23.06 22.38
C LEU A 163 3.67 -24.29 21.65
N THR A 164 2.36 -24.29 21.36
CA THR A 164 1.71 -25.40 20.65
C THR A 164 2.11 -25.44 19.17
N SER A 165 1.90 -26.58 18.51
CA SER A 165 2.06 -26.68 17.06
C SER A 165 1.12 -25.74 16.28
N GLN A 166 -0.01 -25.36 16.87
CA GLN A 166 -0.95 -24.38 16.30
C GLN A 166 -0.29 -23.01 16.14
N PHE A 167 0.51 -22.58 17.13
CA PHE A 167 1.26 -21.32 17.07
C PHE A 167 2.17 -21.28 15.85
N TRP A 168 2.99 -22.32 15.68
CA TRP A 168 3.95 -22.42 14.58
C TRP A 168 3.28 -22.51 13.21
N LEU A 169 2.16 -23.23 13.12
CA LEU A 169 1.36 -23.29 11.90
C LEU A 169 0.81 -21.90 11.52
N ILE A 170 0.19 -21.19 12.48
CA ILE A 170 -0.36 -19.85 12.24
C ILE A 170 0.76 -18.88 11.83
N LEU A 171 1.91 -18.95 12.50
CA LEU A 171 3.08 -18.13 12.17
C LEU A 171 3.57 -18.41 10.75
N ALA A 172 3.69 -19.68 10.36
CA ALA A 172 4.11 -20.07 9.01
C ALA A 172 3.12 -19.58 7.94
N VAL A 173 1.81 -19.74 8.16
CA VAL A 173 0.77 -19.26 7.24
C VAL A 173 0.78 -17.73 7.13
N ARG A 174 1.04 -17.02 8.23
CA ARG A 174 1.20 -15.55 8.20
C ARG A 174 2.33 -15.11 7.29
N PHE A 175 3.51 -15.72 7.41
CA PHE A 175 4.65 -15.40 6.54
C PHE A 175 4.37 -15.77 5.07
N ALA A 176 3.79 -16.96 4.83
CA ALA A 176 3.41 -17.39 3.49
C ALA A 176 2.41 -16.42 2.84
N PHE A 177 1.42 -15.95 3.60
CA PHE A 177 0.45 -14.97 3.14
C PHE A 177 1.12 -13.63 2.75
N VAL A 178 2.01 -13.10 3.59
CA VAL A 178 2.69 -11.82 3.30
C VAL A 178 3.50 -11.92 2.01
N ILE A 179 4.27 -12.99 1.83
CA ILE A 179 5.07 -13.22 0.61
C ILE A 179 4.15 -13.32 -0.61
N LEU A 180 3.09 -14.13 -0.54
CA LEU A 180 2.16 -14.31 -1.66
C LEU A 180 1.44 -13.00 -2.01
N PHE A 181 0.96 -12.27 -1.00
CA PHE A 181 0.30 -10.98 -1.18
C PHE A 181 1.22 -9.97 -1.87
N GLU A 182 2.48 -9.87 -1.42
CA GLU A 182 3.46 -8.97 -2.02
C GLU A 182 3.70 -9.31 -3.50
N HIS A 183 3.98 -10.58 -3.82
CA HIS A 183 4.26 -11.00 -5.20
C HIS A 183 3.07 -10.76 -6.12
N VAL A 184 1.84 -11.08 -5.67
CA VAL A 184 0.62 -10.86 -6.46
C VAL A 184 0.43 -9.37 -6.76
N VAL A 185 0.56 -8.49 -5.76
CA VAL A 185 0.37 -7.05 -5.96
C VAL A 185 1.46 -6.46 -6.86
N VAL A 186 2.71 -6.90 -6.70
CA VAL A 186 3.83 -6.48 -7.56
C VAL A 186 3.59 -6.93 -9.02
N ILE A 187 3.16 -8.16 -9.24
CA ILE A 187 2.80 -8.66 -10.58
C ILE A 187 1.66 -7.83 -11.18
N CYS A 188 0.60 -7.55 -10.41
CA CYS A 188 -0.49 -6.69 -10.85
C CYS A 188 0.00 -5.28 -11.23
N LYS A 189 0.92 -4.69 -10.45
CA LYS A 189 1.55 -3.40 -10.78
C LYS A 189 2.27 -3.47 -12.13
N PHE A 190 3.03 -4.54 -12.39
CA PHE A 190 3.71 -4.73 -13.68
C PHE A 190 2.73 -4.86 -14.85
N ILE A 191 1.63 -5.61 -14.67
CA ILE A 191 0.58 -5.75 -15.70
C ILE A 191 -0.06 -4.39 -16.02
N VAL A 192 -0.39 -3.59 -15.00
CA VAL A 192 -0.95 -2.25 -15.19
C VAL A 192 0.02 -1.34 -15.92
N ALA A 193 1.30 -1.36 -15.54
CA ALA A 193 2.34 -0.59 -16.21
C ALA A 193 2.55 -1.01 -17.68
N TRP A 194 2.33 -2.28 -18.01
CA TRP A 194 2.37 -2.75 -19.39
C TRP A 194 1.16 -2.26 -20.20
N PHE A 195 -0.03 -2.26 -19.60
CA PHE A 195 -1.28 -1.92 -20.30
C PHE A 195 -1.42 -0.42 -20.57
N VAL A 196 -0.94 0.43 -19.66
CA VAL A 196 -1.09 1.88 -19.77
C VAL A 196 0.13 2.49 -20.44
N PRO A 197 0.02 3.01 -21.68
CA PRO A 197 1.16 3.64 -22.35
C PRO A 197 1.53 4.97 -21.69
N ASP A 198 2.84 5.21 -21.52
CA ASP A 198 3.38 6.41 -20.86
C ASP A 198 2.98 7.74 -21.53
N CYS A 199 2.61 7.72 -22.81
CA CYS A 199 2.19 8.89 -23.56
C CYS A 199 0.86 8.63 -24.28
N PRO A 200 -0.12 9.55 -24.16
CA PRO A 200 -1.36 9.42 -24.90
C PRO A 200 -1.09 9.49 -26.40
N ILE A 201 -1.73 8.60 -27.16
CA ILE A 201 -1.56 8.46 -28.61
C ILE A 201 -1.84 9.77 -29.34
N GLN A 202 -2.81 10.56 -28.87
CA GLN A 202 -3.15 11.87 -29.46
C GLN A 202 -1.95 12.84 -29.45
N VAL A 203 -1.22 12.92 -28.33
CA VAL A 203 -0.04 13.81 -28.22
C VAL A 203 1.10 13.28 -29.09
N LYS A 204 1.28 11.95 -29.16
CA LYS A 204 2.25 11.34 -30.05
C LYS A 204 1.96 11.69 -31.52
N ASN A 205 0.70 11.53 -31.95
CA ASN A 205 0.26 11.86 -33.29
C ASN A 205 0.38 13.36 -33.60
N TYR A 206 0.01 14.23 -32.67
CA TYR A 206 0.18 15.67 -32.81
C TYR A 206 1.66 16.05 -32.97
N ARG A 207 2.56 15.50 -32.13
CA ARG A 207 4.02 15.74 -32.27
C ARG A 207 4.57 15.21 -33.59
N LEU A 208 4.08 14.07 -34.07
CA LEU A 208 4.46 13.51 -35.37
C LEU A 208 4.00 14.40 -36.53
N ALA A 209 2.75 14.85 -36.50
CA ALA A 209 2.20 15.76 -37.51
C ALA A 209 2.92 17.11 -37.53
N ASP A 210 3.21 17.67 -36.36
CA ASP A 210 3.97 18.93 -36.23
C ASP A 210 5.41 18.79 -36.75
N LYS A 211 6.10 17.69 -36.45
CA LYS A 211 7.43 17.38 -37.03
C LYS A 211 7.38 17.22 -38.55
N LEU A 212 6.38 16.51 -39.06
CA LEU A 212 6.19 16.32 -40.49
C LEU A 212 5.97 17.66 -41.20
N LYS A 213 5.18 18.57 -40.62
CA LYS A 213 4.95 19.90 -41.15
C LYS A 213 6.24 20.72 -41.23
N ARG A 214 7.03 20.75 -40.15
CA ARG A 214 8.34 21.46 -40.12
C ARG A 214 9.31 20.93 -41.18
N LEU A 215 9.42 19.60 -41.31
CA LEU A 215 10.27 18.96 -42.33
C LEU A 215 9.82 19.31 -43.76
N LYS A 216 8.51 19.37 -44.00
CA LYS A 216 7.96 19.75 -45.31
C LYS A 216 8.28 21.21 -45.66
N GLU A 217 8.19 22.12 -44.69
CA GLU A 217 8.57 23.53 -44.84
C GLU A 217 10.07 23.68 -45.14
N GLU A 218 10.94 22.98 -44.39
CA GLU A 218 12.39 22.97 -44.66
C GLU A 218 12.71 22.43 -46.06
N LEU A 219 12.07 21.33 -46.48
CA LEU A 219 12.27 20.75 -47.81
C LEU A 219 11.84 21.72 -48.94
N SER A 220 10.72 22.43 -48.78
CA SER A 220 10.31 23.44 -49.76
C SER A 220 11.33 24.58 -49.89
N LEU A 221 11.89 25.04 -48.77
CA LEU A 221 12.92 26.10 -48.78
C LEU A 221 14.21 25.61 -49.43
N PHE A 222 14.61 24.35 -49.21
CA PHE A 222 15.77 23.75 -49.89
C PHE A 222 15.54 23.64 -51.40
N LYS A 223 14.35 23.22 -51.83
CA LYS A 223 14.01 23.12 -53.25
C LYS A 223 14.09 24.48 -53.93
N GLU A 224 13.45 25.51 -53.36
CA GLU A 224 13.51 26.89 -53.86
C GLU A 224 14.94 27.42 -53.94
N ARG A 225 15.78 27.10 -52.95
CA ARG A 225 17.20 27.51 -52.96
C ARG A 225 17.99 26.82 -54.07
N SER A 226 17.76 25.54 -54.33
CA SER A 226 18.45 24.82 -55.41
C SER A 226 18.06 25.35 -56.79
N GLU A 227 16.78 25.66 -57.01
CA GLU A 227 16.28 26.23 -58.27
C GLU A 227 16.81 27.65 -58.50
N ARG A 228 17.12 28.39 -57.42
CA ARG A 228 17.75 29.71 -57.50
C ARG A 228 19.23 29.62 -57.85
N TRP A 229 19.95 28.64 -57.31
CA TRP A 229 21.35 28.37 -57.67
C TRP A 229 21.50 27.92 -59.12
N GLY A 230 20.66 26.98 -59.60
CA GLY A 230 20.70 26.51 -60.98
C GLY A 230 20.48 27.62 -62.01
N ARG A 231 19.55 28.55 -61.73
CA ARG A 231 19.34 29.74 -62.58
C ARG A 231 20.47 30.76 -62.53
N SER A 232 21.28 30.80 -61.46
CA SER A 232 22.39 31.74 -61.34
C SER A 232 23.66 31.25 -62.02
N THR A 233 23.76 29.95 -62.34
CA THR A 233 24.87 29.34 -63.08
C THR A 233 24.65 29.29 -64.60
N GLU A 234 23.45 29.61 -65.08
CA GLU A 234 23.08 29.67 -66.51
C GLU A 234 23.19 31.08 -67.12
N VAL A 235 23.75 32.06 -66.41
CA VAL A 235 23.96 33.46 -66.87
C VAL A 235 25.45 33.77 -66.99
#